data_AF-A0A9W6V2T9-F1
#
_entry.id   AF-A0A9W6V2T9-F1
#
_cell.length_a   1.000
_cell.length_b   1.000
_cell.length_c   1.000
_cell.angle_alpha   90.00
_cell.angle_beta   90.00
_cell.angle_gamma   90.00
#
_symmetry.space_group_name_H-M   'P 1'
#
loop_
_entity.id
_entity.type
_entity.pdbx_description
1 polymer ?
#
loop_
_entity_poly.entity_id
_entity_poly.type
_entity_poly.pdbx_seq_one_letter_code
_entity_poly.pdbx_strand_id
1 'polypeptide(L)' 'MLPMLAFRLGRRFVEPLDEMYELLVRYRADNVFASSKFAARFPEFRVTSYREGVERILRVAETGL' A
#
# COMPACT_ATOMS: atom_id res chain seq x y z
N MET A 1 6.75 17.74 -3.85
CA MET A 1 5.42 17.29 -3.39
C MET A 1 4.37 18.25 -3.92
N LEU A 2 3.32 17.74 -4.58
CA LEU A 2 2.21 18.57 -5.06
C LEU A 2 1.31 18.98 -3.86
N PRO A 3 0.72 20.17 -3.85
CA PRO A 3 -0.20 20.57 -2.79
C PRO A 3 -1.50 19.75 -2.86
N MET A 4 -2.15 19.48 -1.71
CA MET A 4 -3.44 18.76 -1.66
C MET A 4 -4.52 19.37 -2.55
N LEU A 5 -4.43 20.68 -2.81
CA LEU A 5 -5.32 21.38 -3.74
C LEU A 5 -5.18 20.89 -5.19
N ALA A 6 -3.95 20.61 -5.65
CA ALA A 6 -3.70 20.10 -6.99
C ALA A 6 -4.33 18.73 -7.19
N PHE A 7 -4.17 17.81 -6.24
CA PHE A 7 -4.86 16.50 -6.27
C PHE A 7 -6.37 16.65 -6.19
N ARG A 8 -6.85 17.55 -5.32
CA ARG A 8 -8.27 17.83 -5.20
C ARG A 8 -8.83 18.31 -6.53
N LEU A 9 -8.19 19.20 -7.28
CA LEU A 9 -8.73 19.69 -8.56
C LEU A 9 -8.46 18.74 -9.73
N GLY A 10 -7.31 18.07 -9.76
CA GLY A 10 -6.90 17.22 -10.88
C GLY A 10 -7.63 15.88 -10.93
N ARG A 11 -8.07 15.34 -9.79
CA ARG A 11 -8.75 14.03 -9.71
C ARG A 11 -10.04 13.88 -10.54
N ARG A 12 -10.59 14.96 -11.09
CA ARG A 12 -11.82 14.93 -11.91
C ARG A 12 -11.51 14.66 -13.38
N PHE A 13 -10.25 14.81 -13.77
CA PHE A 13 -9.81 14.81 -15.16
C PHE A 13 -8.61 13.87 -15.39
N VAL A 14 -7.85 13.54 -14.33
CA VAL A 14 -6.64 12.70 -14.39
C VAL A 14 -6.78 11.58 -13.37
N GLU A 15 -6.98 10.36 -13.85
CA GLU A 15 -7.20 9.17 -13.04
C GLU A 15 -6.06 8.91 -12.03
N PRO A 16 -4.76 9.00 -12.38
CA PRO A 16 -3.68 8.90 -11.39
C PRO A 16 -3.75 9.91 -10.24
N LEU A 17 -4.33 11.10 -10.47
CA LEU A 17 -4.51 12.09 -9.41
C LEU A 17 -5.69 11.74 -8.51
N ASP A 18 -6.65 10.96 -8.99
CA ASP A 18 -7.77 10.44 -8.21
C ASP A 18 -7.31 9.35 -7.24
N GLU A 19 -6.61 8.35 -7.76
CA GLU A 19 -6.01 7.28 -6.94
C GLU A 19 -5.10 7.84 -5.84
N MET A 20 -4.23 8.79 -6.22
CA MET A 20 -3.34 9.45 -5.26
C MET A 20 -4.12 10.29 -4.24
N TYR A 21 -5.20 10.98 -4.65
CA TYR A 21 -6.04 11.73 -3.72
C TYR A 21 -6.71 10.80 -2.70
N GLU A 22 -7.25 9.67 -3.14
CA GLU A 22 -7.84 8.67 -2.23
C GLU A 22 -6.81 8.16 -1.22
N LEU A 23 -5.62 7.81 -1.69
CA LEU A 23 -4.53 7.33 -0.84
C LEU A 23 -4.10 8.40 0.19
N LEU A 24 -3.88 9.63 -0.26
CA LEU A 24 -3.46 10.73 0.61
C LEU A 24 -4.53 11.11 1.64
N VAL A 25 -5.81 10.96 1.32
CA VAL A 25 -6.89 11.16 2.30
C VAL A 25 -6.86 10.06 3.37
N ARG A 26 -6.61 8.79 3.00
CA ARG A 26 -6.48 7.69 3.97
C ARG A 26 -5.32 7.88 4.93
N TYR A 27 -4.22 8.49 4.49
CA TYR A 27 -3.06 8.78 5.33
C TYR A 27 -3.24 9.97 6.31
N ARG A 28 -4.38 10.67 6.28
CA ARG A 28 -4.70 11.71 7.27
C ARG A 28 -5.11 11.13 8.63
N ALA A 29 -5.44 9.85 8.66
CA ALA A 29 -5.71 9.10 9.88
C ALA A 29 -4.55 8.13 10.15
N ASP A 30 -4.44 7.70 11.41
CA ASP A 30 -3.45 6.69 11.80
C ASP A 30 -3.78 5.35 11.13
N ASN A 31 -2.89 4.91 10.23
CA ASN A 31 -3.01 3.62 9.57
C ASN A 31 -2.35 2.55 10.47
N VAL A 32 -3.10 2.10 11.48
CA VAL A 32 -2.63 1.07 12.42
C VAL A 32 -2.75 -0.32 11.77
N PHE A 33 -1.62 -0.95 11.50
CA PHE A 33 -1.60 -2.33 10.99
C PHE A 33 -1.65 -3.33 12.15
N ALA A 34 -2.80 -3.98 12.35
CA ALA A 34 -2.98 -5.05 13.34
C ALA A 34 -2.96 -6.43 12.65
N SER A 35 -1.89 -7.19 12.87
CA SER A 35 -1.70 -8.51 12.25
C SER A 35 -2.38 -9.66 12.98
N SER A 36 -2.99 -9.44 14.15
CA SER A 36 -3.52 -10.50 15.02
C SER A 36 -4.56 -11.39 14.34
N LYS A 37 -5.50 -10.80 13.59
CA LYS A 37 -6.51 -11.56 12.83
C LYS A 37 -5.89 -12.42 11.74
N PHE A 38 -4.86 -11.92 11.07
CA PHE A 38 -4.14 -12.64 10.03
C PHE A 38 -3.36 -13.82 10.64
N ALA A 39 -2.59 -13.58 11.70
CA ALA A 39 -1.82 -14.61 12.38
C ALA A 39 -2.71 -15.72 12.95
N ALA A 40 -3.89 -15.36 13.50
CA ALA A 40 -4.86 -16.34 13.97
C ALA A 40 -5.45 -17.20 12.84
N ARG A 41 -5.68 -16.60 11.66
CA ARG A 41 -6.27 -17.30 10.50
C ARG A 41 -5.25 -18.14 9.72
N PHE A 42 -3.97 -17.80 9.80
CA PHE A 42 -2.87 -18.44 9.07
C PHE A 42 -1.69 -18.74 10.02
N PRO A 43 -1.85 -19.68 10.96
CA PRO A 43 -0.81 -19.97 11.96
C PRO A 43 0.49 -20.49 11.34
N GLU A 44 0.40 -21.18 10.19
CA GLU A 44 1.56 -21.71 9.46
C GLU A 44 2.26 -20.65 8.58
N PHE A 45 1.78 -19.40 8.58
CA PHE A 45 2.41 -18.35 7.78
C PHE A 45 3.80 -18.03 8.32
N ARG A 46 4.83 -18.33 7.51
CA ARG A 46 6.22 -18.02 7.86
C ARG A 46 6.46 -16.51 7.74
N VAL A 47 6.60 -15.86 8.90
CA VAL A 47 7.03 -14.46 8.98
C VAL A 47 8.46 -14.36 8.44
N THR A 48 8.66 -13.40 7.53
CA THR A 48 9.97 -13.09 6.94
C THR A 48 10.55 -11.84 7.59
N SER A 49 11.87 -11.69 7.51
CA SER A 49 12.47 -10.38 7.76
C SER A 49 12.03 -9.39 6.69
N TYR A 50 12.05 -8.09 6.99
CA TYR A 50 11.69 -7.05 6.02
C TYR A 50 12.44 -7.20 4.70
N ARG A 51 13.76 -7.40 4.75
CA ARG A 51 14.62 -7.56 3.56
C ARG A 51 14.22 -8.80 2.75
N GLU A 52 14.11 -9.95 3.40
CA GLU A 52 13.74 -11.20 2.74
C GLU A 52 12.36 -11.09 2.07
N GLY A 53 11.39 -10.49 2.77
CA GLY A 53 10.04 -10.27 2.26
C GLY A 53 10.04 -9.40 1.00
N VAL A 54 10.74 -8.26 1.03
CA VAL A 54 10.83 -7.34 -0.12
C VAL A 54 11.55 -7.99 -1.30
N GLU A 55 12.67 -8.65 -1.07
CA GLU A 55 13.42 -9.34 -2.13
C GLU A 55 12.58 -10.43 -2.80
N ARG A 56 11.78 -11.17 -2.02
CA ARG A 56 10.89 -12.20 -2.57
C ARG A 56 9.79 -11.59 -3.44
N ILE A 57 9.17 -10.49 -3.01
CA ILE A 57 8.13 -9.79 -3.79
C ILE A 57 8.69 -9.27 -5.11
N LEU A 58 9.89 -8.66 -5.08
CA LEU A 58 10.53 -8.13 -6.29
C LEU A 58 10.84 -9.25 -7.29
N ARG A 59 11.37 -10.38 -6.82
CA ARG A 59 11.61 -11.56 -7.69
C ARG A 59 10.32 -12.08 -8.32
N VAL A 60 9.24 -12.18 -7.56
CA VAL A 60 7.94 -12.61 -8.10
C VAL A 60 7.46 -11.64 -9.18
N ALA A 61 7.53 -10.32 -8.92
CA ALA A 61 7.12 -9.30 -9.88
C ALA A 61 7.94 -9.33 -11.18
N GLU A 62 9.23 -9.64 -11.10
CA GLU A 62 10.11 -9.82 -12.27
C GLU A 62 9.75 -11.05 -13.11
N THR A 63 9.26 -12.12 -12.46
CA THR A 63 8.89 -13.39 -13.13
C THR A 63 7.50 -13.41 -13.77
N GLY A 64 6.67 -12.38 -13.56
CA GLY A 64 5.34 -12.26 -14.19
C GLY A 64 4.31 -13.31 -13.75
N LEU A 65 4.54 -13.97 -12.61
CA LEU A 65 3.63 -14.92 -11.96
C LEU A 65 2.81 -14.24 -10.86
#